data_AF-A0A7C7H8Q1-F1
#
_entry.id   AF-A0A7C7H8Q1-F1
#
_cell.length_a   1.000
_cell.length_b   1.000
_cell.length_c   1.000
_cell.angle_alpha   90.00
_cell.angle_beta   90.00
_cell.angle_gamma   90.00
#
_symmetry.space_group_name_H-M   'P 1'
#
loop_
_entity.id
_entity.type
_entity.pdbx_description
1 polymer ?
#
loop_
_entity_poly.entity_id
_entity_poly.type
_entity_poly.pdbx_seq_one_letter_code
_entity_poly.pdbx_strand_id
1 'polypeptide(L)'
;KTELNANRPMYYEGVGNSSGHAFICDGYDNNDLFHFNWGWGGAYDGYFLVNNLNPGGTGTGGGSGSFNSNQKIVKGIQPPQSAQTYNMNLYDNVTLSSTSINYGQAFDVSTNIHNNGSNNFSGDYCAAILDNNNSFIDYVEIKTPIVYNKALWETSGHWEHYRENMFLVESSDSQPMGVKAMNCPGHMLVFASEVRSYRDLPLRFHEQTPLHRNEASGVLAGLIRVRQFAQDDAHCFVTEDQIGEEVARLLRLVERVYGDFDLTPVLRLSTRPAEFLGERAQWDHAEAQLKEALADVGLPYTVDEGDGAFYGPKVDVDVTDAIGRRWQCATIQLDYQLPRRFDLKYIGADNAEHCPVVIHRAILGSFERFVALLIEHYAGALPMWLAPVQAIVLPIADRHTEYAETVRTQLIEAGLRVEIDARQEKIGYKIREAQLQKIPYMLIAGDREISDGTVAVRSRAGGDQGSRPLDEFRDAAVNEVRHRKGAATRN
;
A
#
# COMPACT_ATOMS: atom_id res chain seq x y z
N LYS A 1 -12.04 -13.92 -51.06
CA LYS A 1 -12.06 -15.41 -50.96
C LYS A 1 -10.76 -15.97 -50.41
N THR A 2 -9.59 -15.73 -51.01
CA THR A 2 -8.30 -16.22 -50.48
C THR A 2 -8.06 -15.91 -49.00
N GLU A 3 -8.34 -14.68 -48.57
CA GLU A 3 -8.24 -14.27 -47.15
C GLU A 3 -9.22 -15.03 -46.26
N LEU A 4 -10.49 -15.07 -46.65
CA LEU A 4 -11.56 -15.75 -45.91
C LEU A 4 -11.30 -17.26 -45.76
N ASN A 5 -10.79 -17.91 -46.81
CA ASN A 5 -10.39 -19.32 -46.75
C ASN A 5 -9.23 -19.58 -45.78
N ALA A 6 -8.45 -18.55 -45.48
CA ALA A 6 -7.38 -18.60 -44.50
C ALA A 6 -7.83 -18.07 -43.13
N ASN A 7 -9.14 -17.98 -42.88
CA ASN A 7 -9.76 -17.45 -41.66
C ASN A 7 -9.30 -16.02 -41.31
N ARG A 8 -9.03 -15.20 -42.33
CA ARG A 8 -8.68 -13.79 -42.17
C ARG A 8 -9.84 -12.91 -42.65
N PRO A 9 -10.63 -12.33 -41.74
CA PRO A 9 -11.61 -11.32 -42.14
C PRO A 9 -10.87 -10.10 -42.70
N MET A 10 -11.56 -9.38 -43.59
CA MET A 10 -11.00 -8.22 -44.29
C MET A 10 -11.73 -6.97 -43.84
N TYR A 11 -10.99 -5.88 -43.65
CA TYR A 11 -11.59 -4.57 -43.38
C TYR A 11 -11.90 -3.88 -44.71
N TYR A 12 -13.15 -3.48 -44.90
CA TYR A 12 -13.64 -2.81 -46.09
C TYR A 12 -14.04 -1.37 -45.76
N GLU A 13 -13.83 -0.47 -46.71
CA GLU A 13 -14.31 0.90 -46.69
C GLU A 13 -15.11 1.13 -47.98
N GLY A 14 -16.21 1.88 -47.90
CA GLY A 14 -16.95 2.34 -49.06
C GLY A 14 -17.58 3.70 -48.80
N VAL A 15 -17.85 4.44 -49.87
CA VAL A 15 -18.45 5.78 -49.80
C VAL A 15 -19.85 5.76 -50.38
N GLY A 16 -20.81 6.19 -49.57
CA GLY A 16 -22.20 6.43 -49.97
C GLY A 16 -22.46 7.86 -50.41
N ASN A 17 -23.73 8.22 -50.60
CA ASN A 17 -24.11 9.55 -51.12
C ASN A 17 -23.82 10.71 -50.14
N SER A 18 -23.74 10.44 -48.84
CA SER A 18 -23.56 11.46 -47.79
C SER A 18 -22.33 11.25 -46.90
N SER A 19 -21.83 10.02 -46.76
CA SER A 19 -20.67 9.71 -45.91
C SER A 19 -19.93 8.44 -46.33
N GLY A 20 -18.66 8.35 -45.95
CA GLY A 20 -17.91 7.09 -45.95
C GLY A 20 -18.32 6.21 -44.77
N HIS A 21 -18.21 4.90 -44.93
CA HIS A 21 -18.39 3.92 -43.87
C HIS A 21 -17.38 2.79 -44.02
N ALA A 22 -17.02 2.19 -42.90
CA ALA A 22 -16.11 1.06 -42.87
C ALA A 22 -16.71 -0.12 -42.09
N PHE A 23 -16.48 -1.31 -42.61
CA PHE A 23 -17.21 -2.53 -42.25
C PHE A 23 -16.37 -3.77 -42.53
N ILE A 24 -16.77 -4.93 -42.00
CA ILE A 24 -15.98 -6.15 -42.06
C ILE A 24 -16.57 -7.11 -43.10
N CYS A 25 -15.71 -7.70 -43.93
CA CYS A 25 -16.05 -8.87 -44.73
C CYS A 25 -15.47 -10.12 -44.07
N ASP A 26 -16.33 -11.01 -43.60
CA ASP A 26 -15.99 -12.17 -42.77
C ASP A 26 -16.45 -13.51 -43.37
N GLY A 27 -17.13 -13.51 -44.53
CA GLY A 27 -17.61 -14.74 -45.15
C GLY A 27 -17.99 -14.60 -46.62
N TYR A 28 -18.35 -15.72 -47.24
CA TYR A 28 -18.97 -15.76 -48.57
C TYR A 28 -19.82 -17.04 -48.70
N ASP A 29 -20.82 -17.02 -49.56
CA ASP A 29 -21.73 -18.16 -49.78
C ASP A 29 -21.43 -18.92 -51.09
N ASN A 30 -22.22 -19.97 -51.35
CA ASN A 30 -22.10 -20.79 -52.56
C ASN A 30 -22.54 -20.06 -53.85
N ASN A 31 -23.12 -18.85 -53.75
CA ASN A 31 -23.59 -18.04 -54.86
C ASN A 31 -22.64 -16.86 -55.18
N ASP A 32 -21.41 -16.90 -54.66
CA ASP A 32 -20.40 -15.86 -54.82
C ASP A 32 -20.77 -14.50 -54.19
N LEU A 33 -21.72 -14.49 -53.26
CA LEU A 33 -22.01 -13.34 -52.41
C LEU A 33 -21.07 -13.33 -51.21
N PHE A 34 -20.66 -12.15 -50.77
CA PHE A 34 -19.79 -11.95 -49.62
C PHE A 34 -20.60 -11.47 -48.43
N HIS A 35 -20.37 -12.07 -47.28
CA HIS A 35 -20.96 -11.62 -46.04
C HIS A 35 -20.26 -10.36 -45.56
N PHE A 36 -21.04 -9.35 -45.20
CA PHE A 36 -20.56 -8.10 -44.64
C PHE A 36 -21.27 -7.82 -43.31
N ASN A 37 -20.46 -7.53 -42.29
CA ASN A 37 -20.88 -7.00 -41.00
C ASN A 37 -20.69 -5.49 -40.99
N TRP A 38 -21.78 -4.74 -40.88
CA TRP A 38 -21.79 -3.29 -41.03
C TRP A 38 -21.43 -2.54 -39.74
N GLY A 39 -21.29 -3.23 -38.61
CA GLY A 39 -20.94 -2.61 -37.32
C GLY A 39 -22.07 -1.85 -36.64
N TRP A 40 -23.31 -1.93 -37.15
CA TRP A 40 -24.50 -1.27 -36.59
C TRP A 40 -25.29 -2.20 -35.65
N GLY A 41 -24.58 -2.86 -34.74
CA GLY A 41 -25.21 -3.82 -33.81
C GLY A 41 -25.86 -5.02 -34.50
N GLY A 42 -25.38 -5.41 -35.69
CA GLY A 42 -25.90 -6.51 -36.50
C GLY A 42 -27.01 -6.12 -37.48
N ALA A 43 -27.46 -4.86 -37.50
CA ALA A 43 -28.45 -4.40 -38.45
C ALA A 43 -27.90 -4.41 -39.89
N TYR A 44 -28.64 -5.05 -40.80
CA TYR A 44 -28.34 -5.19 -42.24
C TYR A 44 -27.14 -6.08 -42.60
N ASP A 45 -26.57 -6.80 -41.63
CA ASP A 45 -25.56 -7.81 -41.89
C ASP A 45 -26.13 -8.87 -42.83
N GLY A 46 -25.33 -9.30 -43.80
CA GLY A 46 -25.80 -10.24 -44.80
C GLY A 46 -24.89 -10.38 -45.99
N TYR A 47 -25.40 -11.08 -47.00
CA TYR A 47 -24.66 -11.46 -48.21
C TYR A 47 -24.92 -10.48 -49.36
N PHE A 48 -23.86 -9.88 -49.89
CA PHE A 48 -23.90 -8.87 -50.94
C PHE A 48 -22.91 -9.20 -52.06
N LEU A 49 -23.19 -8.71 -53.26
CA LEU A 49 -22.15 -8.62 -54.29
C LEU A 49 -21.20 -7.49 -53.92
N VAL A 50 -19.89 -7.67 -54.09
CA VAL A 50 -18.87 -6.66 -53.76
C VAL A 50 -19.08 -5.34 -54.53
N ASN A 51 -19.65 -5.42 -55.74
CA ASN A 51 -20.00 -4.25 -56.55
C ASN A 51 -21.43 -3.72 -56.30
N ASN A 52 -22.17 -4.31 -55.34
CA ASN A 52 -23.51 -3.89 -54.95
C ASN A 52 -23.73 -3.99 -53.42
N LEU A 53 -23.01 -3.13 -52.71
CA LEU A 53 -23.03 -2.93 -51.27
C LEU A 53 -24.10 -1.91 -50.88
N ASN A 54 -25.35 -2.36 -50.71
CA ASN A 54 -26.50 -1.48 -50.42
C ASN A 54 -27.31 -1.99 -49.21
N PRO A 55 -26.85 -1.73 -47.97
CA PRO A 55 -27.59 -2.11 -46.78
C PRO A 55 -28.94 -1.37 -46.73
N GLY A 56 -30.03 -2.12 -46.57
CA GLY A 56 -31.40 -1.58 -46.51
C GLY A 56 -32.11 -1.37 -47.85
N GLY A 57 -31.44 -1.60 -48.99
CA GLY A 57 -32.07 -1.57 -50.32
C GLY A 57 -32.48 -2.96 -50.80
N THR A 58 -33.67 -3.09 -51.37
CA THR A 58 -34.08 -4.30 -52.11
C THR A 58 -33.28 -4.40 -53.41
N GLY A 59 -32.07 -4.96 -53.35
CA GLY A 59 -31.44 -5.74 -54.41
C GLY A 59 -31.04 -5.08 -55.75
N THR A 60 -31.44 -3.85 -56.08
CA THR A 60 -31.04 -3.20 -57.33
C THR A 60 -30.44 -1.82 -57.04
N GLY A 61 -29.14 -1.69 -57.29
CA GLY A 61 -28.32 -0.52 -57.00
C GLY A 61 -28.95 0.78 -57.50
N GLY A 62 -29.11 1.74 -56.60
CA GLY A 62 -29.74 3.04 -56.90
C GLY A 62 -30.45 3.71 -55.72
N GLY A 63 -30.47 3.10 -54.53
CA GLY A 63 -31.02 3.71 -53.31
C GLY A 63 -30.00 4.50 -52.50
N SER A 64 -30.47 5.40 -51.64
CA SER A 64 -29.72 6.39 -50.84
C SER A 64 -28.79 5.83 -49.73
N GLY A 65 -28.24 4.62 -49.91
CA GLY A 65 -27.35 3.94 -48.96
C GLY A 65 -26.25 3.09 -49.61
N SER A 66 -25.98 3.23 -50.90
CA SER A 66 -25.01 2.37 -51.59
C SER A 66 -23.55 2.75 -51.33
N PHE A 67 -22.75 1.86 -50.75
CA PHE A 67 -21.32 2.02 -50.47
C PHE A 67 -20.43 1.47 -51.61
N ASN A 68 -20.83 1.75 -52.85
CA ASN A 68 -20.17 1.24 -54.06
C ASN A 68 -19.08 2.17 -54.61
N SER A 69 -18.91 3.36 -54.03
CA SER A 69 -17.91 4.34 -54.49
C SER A 69 -16.65 4.29 -53.63
N ASN A 70 -15.48 4.53 -54.24
CA ASN A 70 -14.18 4.63 -53.55
C ASN A 70 -13.89 3.47 -52.59
N GLN A 71 -14.26 2.24 -52.98
CA GLN A 71 -14.07 1.09 -52.12
C GLN A 71 -12.59 0.80 -51.87
N LYS A 72 -12.21 0.60 -50.61
CA LYS A 72 -10.88 0.16 -50.20
C LYS A 72 -10.98 -1.10 -49.36
N ILE A 73 -9.92 -1.90 -49.39
CA ILE A 73 -9.83 -3.13 -48.62
C ILE A 73 -8.46 -3.25 -47.97
N VAL A 74 -8.44 -3.63 -46.69
CA VAL A 74 -7.25 -4.11 -45.98
C VAL A 74 -7.35 -5.64 -45.90
N LYS A 75 -6.33 -6.29 -46.46
CA LYS A 75 -6.17 -7.75 -46.48
C LYS A 75 -4.86 -8.15 -45.76
N GLY A 76 -4.74 -9.41 -45.37
CA GLY A 76 -3.55 -9.92 -44.69
C GLY A 76 -3.54 -9.67 -43.18
N ILE A 77 -4.70 -9.42 -42.57
CA ILE A 77 -4.84 -9.25 -41.12
C ILE A 77 -4.61 -10.61 -40.45
N GLN A 78 -3.50 -10.75 -39.72
CA GLN A 78 -3.15 -11.98 -39.01
C GLN A 78 -3.40 -11.81 -37.50
N PRO A 79 -3.91 -12.85 -36.80
CA PRO A 79 -3.91 -12.85 -35.35
C PRO A 79 -2.47 -12.80 -34.82
N PRO A 80 -2.24 -12.21 -33.64
CA PRO A 80 -0.90 -12.14 -33.04
C PRO A 80 -0.29 -13.55 -32.89
N GLN A 81 0.96 -13.72 -33.33
CA GLN A 81 1.65 -15.02 -33.38
C GLN A 81 2.12 -15.56 -32.01
N SER A 82 1.88 -14.84 -30.92
CA SER A 82 2.20 -15.27 -29.56
C SER A 82 1.07 -14.90 -28.62
N ALA A 83 0.79 -15.77 -27.63
CA ALA A 83 -0.11 -15.44 -26.52
C ALA A 83 0.41 -14.17 -25.85
N GLN A 84 -0.25 -13.05 -26.10
CA GLN A 84 0.03 -11.82 -25.38
C GLN A 84 -0.58 -11.97 -24.00
N THR A 85 0.28 -11.90 -22.99
CA THR A 85 -0.17 -11.60 -21.63
C THR A 85 -0.61 -10.15 -21.63
N TYR A 86 -1.93 -9.93 -21.66
CA TYR A 86 -2.47 -8.59 -21.51
C TYR A 86 -2.40 -8.22 -20.03
N ASN A 87 -1.80 -7.07 -19.72
CA ASN A 87 -2.09 -6.40 -18.47
C ASN A 87 -3.57 -6.02 -18.52
N MET A 88 -4.36 -6.65 -17.65
CA MET A 88 -5.76 -6.33 -17.51
C MET A 88 -5.84 -4.98 -16.79
N ASN A 89 -6.01 -3.92 -17.55
CA ASN A 89 -6.41 -2.66 -16.98
C ASN A 89 -7.92 -2.76 -16.73
N LEU A 90 -8.31 -2.87 -15.47
CA LEU A 90 -9.70 -2.74 -15.05
C LEU A 90 -10.15 -1.31 -15.41
N TYR A 91 -10.97 -1.20 -16.45
CA TYR A 91 -11.62 0.05 -16.82
C TYR A 91 -13.12 -0.16 -16.65
N ASP A 92 -13.64 0.05 -15.44
CA ASP A 92 -15.07 0.34 -15.30
C ASP A 92 -15.36 1.24 -14.10
N ASN A 93 -16.51 1.91 -14.17
CA ASN A 93 -17.03 2.79 -13.16
C ASN A 93 -17.54 1.97 -11.97
N VAL A 94 -16.85 2.10 -10.83
CA VAL A 94 -17.44 1.73 -9.54
C VAL A 94 -18.67 2.61 -9.34
N THR A 95 -19.84 1.99 -9.34
CA THR A 95 -21.09 2.72 -9.12
C THR A 95 -21.49 2.52 -7.67
N LEU A 96 -21.40 3.61 -6.91
CA LEU A 96 -21.91 3.67 -5.55
C LEU A 96 -23.41 3.99 -5.61
N SER A 97 -24.22 3.36 -4.75
CA SER A 97 -25.63 3.74 -4.62
C SER A 97 -25.82 5.19 -4.11
N SER A 98 -24.78 5.80 -3.52
CA SER A 98 -24.72 7.25 -3.25
C SER A 98 -23.31 7.82 -3.47
N THR A 99 -23.25 9.08 -3.92
CA THR A 99 -21.99 9.83 -4.12
C THR A 99 -21.42 10.43 -2.83
N SER A 100 -22.18 10.35 -1.74
CA SER A 100 -21.82 10.80 -0.40
C SER A 100 -22.50 9.86 0.60
N ILE A 101 -21.68 9.22 1.44
CA ILE A 101 -22.10 8.20 2.42
C ILE A 101 -21.82 8.78 3.79
N ASN A 102 -22.85 8.93 4.63
CA ASN A 102 -22.65 9.34 6.02
C ASN A 102 -22.14 8.17 6.86
N TYR A 103 -21.46 8.48 7.97
CA TYR A 103 -21.04 7.46 8.93
C TYR A 103 -22.23 6.59 9.37
N GLY A 104 -22.09 5.27 9.26
CA GLY A 104 -23.14 4.30 9.59
C GLY A 104 -24.23 4.09 8.51
N GLN A 105 -24.16 4.79 7.38
CA GLN A 105 -25.11 4.60 6.28
C GLN A 105 -24.72 3.38 5.43
N ALA A 106 -25.64 2.43 5.28
CA ALA A 106 -25.48 1.33 4.35
C ALA A 106 -25.44 1.85 2.90
N PHE A 107 -24.59 1.25 2.07
CA PHE A 107 -24.50 1.54 0.64
C PHE A 107 -24.14 0.27 -0.12
N ASP A 108 -24.49 0.25 -1.39
CA ASP A 108 -24.19 -0.84 -2.29
C ASP A 108 -23.05 -0.42 -3.21
N VAL A 109 -22.05 -1.28 -3.34
CA VAL A 109 -20.98 -1.14 -4.33
C VAL A 109 -21.28 -2.11 -5.45
N SER A 110 -21.62 -1.58 -6.61
CA SER A 110 -21.82 -2.39 -7.83
C SER A 110 -20.72 -2.09 -8.83
N THR A 111 -20.15 -3.15 -9.39
CA THR A 111 -19.21 -3.06 -10.51
C THR A 111 -19.51 -4.17 -11.50
N ASN A 112 -19.45 -3.85 -12.79
CA ASN A 112 -19.54 -4.88 -13.82
C ASN A 112 -18.13 -5.33 -14.17
N ILE A 113 -17.85 -6.62 -13.93
CA ILE A 113 -16.57 -7.20 -14.32
C ILE A 113 -16.72 -7.71 -15.75
N HIS A 114 -16.19 -6.94 -16.70
CA HIS A 114 -16.17 -7.31 -18.11
C HIS A 114 -14.86 -8.02 -18.45
N ASN A 115 -14.93 -9.34 -18.62
CA ASN A 115 -13.82 -10.10 -19.20
C ASN A 115 -13.84 -9.95 -20.73
N ASN A 116 -13.02 -9.04 -21.24
CA ASN A 116 -12.85 -8.83 -22.69
C ASN A 116 -11.75 -9.72 -23.30
N GLY A 117 -11.20 -10.67 -22.54
CA GLY A 117 -10.23 -11.66 -22.99
C GLY A 117 -10.89 -12.99 -23.43
N SER A 118 -10.10 -13.90 -24.01
CA SER A 118 -10.59 -15.19 -24.53
C SER A 118 -10.62 -16.32 -23.49
N ASN A 119 -10.26 -16.08 -22.23
CA ASN A 119 -10.03 -17.13 -21.23
C ASN A 119 -10.95 -16.95 -20.00
N ASN A 120 -11.37 -18.05 -19.37
CA ASN A 120 -12.12 -18.03 -18.10
C ASN A 120 -11.27 -17.43 -16.96
N PHE A 121 -11.91 -16.64 -16.08
CA PHE A 121 -11.30 -16.10 -14.87
C PHE A 121 -11.61 -17.00 -13.66
N SER A 122 -10.60 -17.31 -12.85
CA SER A 122 -10.75 -17.99 -11.54
C SER A 122 -9.73 -17.45 -10.54
N GLY A 123 -10.19 -16.99 -9.38
CA GLY A 123 -9.36 -16.47 -8.29
C GLY A 123 -10.19 -15.73 -7.24
N ASP A 124 -9.59 -15.45 -6.09
CA ASP A 124 -10.18 -14.63 -5.02
C ASP A 124 -10.01 -13.14 -5.36
N TYR A 125 -11.06 -12.34 -5.14
CA TYR A 125 -11.01 -10.89 -5.27
C TYR A 125 -11.20 -10.22 -3.91
N CYS A 126 -10.38 -9.20 -3.63
CA CYS A 126 -10.45 -8.37 -2.43
C CYS A 126 -10.80 -6.94 -2.84
N ALA A 127 -11.80 -6.35 -2.19
CA ALA A 127 -12.11 -4.94 -2.30
C ALA A 127 -11.66 -4.22 -1.02
N ALA A 128 -11.01 -3.07 -1.17
CA ALA A 128 -10.63 -2.20 -0.07
C ALA A 128 -11.32 -0.85 -0.25
N ILE A 129 -11.89 -0.32 0.82
CA ILE A 129 -12.45 1.02 0.83
C ILE A 129 -11.38 1.94 1.41
N LEU A 130 -11.02 2.95 0.64
CA LEU A 130 -10.02 3.95 0.99
C LEU A 130 -10.73 5.29 1.12
N ASP A 131 -10.33 6.12 2.05
CA ASP A 131 -10.82 7.50 2.12
C ASP A 131 -10.23 8.37 0.99
N ASN A 132 -10.63 9.65 0.94
CA ASN A 132 -10.15 10.60 -0.07
C ASN A 132 -8.63 10.86 -0.01
N ASN A 133 -7.95 10.41 1.04
CA ASN A 133 -6.50 10.52 1.23
C ASN A 133 -5.78 9.19 0.96
N ASN A 134 -6.49 8.19 0.43
CA ASN A 134 -5.95 6.86 0.15
C ASN A 134 -5.60 6.05 1.42
N SER A 135 -6.24 6.37 2.56
CA SER A 135 -6.09 5.64 3.82
C SER A 135 -7.10 4.51 3.93
N PHE A 136 -6.64 3.34 4.39
CA PHE A 136 -7.44 2.13 4.54
C PHE A 136 -8.47 2.30 5.67
N ILE A 137 -9.76 2.12 5.37
CA ILE A 137 -10.86 2.22 6.36
C ILE A 137 -10.88 0.95 7.24
N ASP A 138 -9.84 0.78 8.06
CA ASP A 138 -9.76 -0.20 9.15
C ASP A 138 -9.43 0.50 10.48
N TYR A 139 -8.68 1.60 10.41
CA TYR A 139 -8.39 2.49 11.54
C TYR A 139 -8.99 3.87 11.30
N VAL A 140 -9.57 4.46 12.34
CA VAL A 140 -9.95 5.87 12.37
C VAL A 140 -8.76 6.66 12.90
N GLU A 141 -8.12 7.43 12.04
CA GLU A 141 -7.04 8.34 12.46
C GLU A 141 -7.63 9.46 13.33
N ILE A 142 -7.10 9.61 14.53
CA ILE A 142 -7.49 10.66 15.47
C ILE A 142 -6.27 11.45 15.93
N LYS A 143 -6.52 12.66 16.44
CA LYS A 143 -5.49 13.50 17.05
C LYS A 143 -5.99 14.04 18.37
N THR A 144 -5.28 13.69 19.43
CA THR A 144 -5.63 14.08 20.79
C THR A 144 -4.67 15.15 21.32
N PRO A 145 -5.07 15.99 22.30
CA PRO A 145 -4.19 17.01 22.88
C PRO A 145 -2.83 16.47 23.35
N ILE A 146 -1.81 17.33 23.31
CA ILE A 146 -0.45 16.98 23.78
C ILE A 146 -0.32 17.15 25.30
N VAL A 147 -1.09 18.05 25.90
CA VAL A 147 -1.02 18.38 27.32
C VAL A 147 -2.36 18.07 27.96
N TYR A 148 -2.31 17.36 29.09
CA TYR A 148 -3.49 17.01 29.87
C TYR A 148 -3.32 17.39 31.34
N ASN A 149 -4.45 17.64 31.99
CA ASN A 149 -4.47 17.88 33.43
C ASN A 149 -4.06 16.62 34.21
N LYS A 150 -3.63 16.82 35.46
CA LYS A 150 -3.25 15.74 36.39
C LYS A 150 -4.32 14.65 36.53
N ALA A 151 -5.58 15.05 36.60
CA ALA A 151 -6.70 14.14 36.84
C ALA A 151 -6.79 13.02 35.80
N LEU A 152 -6.54 13.31 34.51
CA LEU A 152 -6.54 12.26 33.48
C LEU A 152 -5.47 11.19 33.77
N TRP A 153 -4.29 11.61 34.21
CA TRP A 153 -3.18 10.70 34.50
C TRP A 153 -3.45 9.85 35.73
N GLU A 154 -4.11 10.39 36.76
CA GLU A 154 -4.57 9.66 37.95
C GLU A 154 -5.67 8.65 37.59
N THR A 155 -6.67 9.05 36.79
CA THR A 155 -7.70 8.14 36.27
C THR A 155 -7.04 6.97 35.55
N SER A 156 -6.09 7.25 34.64
CA SER A 156 -5.40 6.21 33.88
C SER A 156 -4.43 5.34 34.68
N GLY A 157 -4.01 5.75 35.88
CA GLY A 157 -2.98 5.07 36.67
C GLY A 157 -1.53 5.45 36.34
N HIS A 158 -1.32 6.26 35.29
CA HIS A 158 0.03 6.66 34.87
C HIS A 158 0.66 7.68 35.81
N TRP A 159 -0.14 8.41 36.59
CA TRP A 159 0.40 9.33 37.59
C TRP A 159 1.14 8.58 38.71
N GLU A 160 0.64 7.41 39.11
CA GLU A 160 1.26 6.58 40.15
C GLU A 160 2.47 5.81 39.62
N HIS A 161 2.38 5.28 38.40
CA HIS A 161 3.38 4.33 37.88
C HIS A 161 4.40 4.93 36.90
N TYR A 162 4.11 6.08 36.28
CA TYR A 162 4.90 6.62 35.17
C TYR A 162 5.31 8.09 35.31
N ARG A 163 4.85 8.78 36.36
CA ARG A 163 5.08 10.21 36.57
C ARG A 163 6.55 10.64 36.50
N GLU A 164 7.48 9.84 37.04
CA GLU A 164 8.90 10.17 37.03
C GLU A 164 9.48 10.28 35.60
N ASN A 165 8.87 9.58 34.66
CA ASN A 165 9.23 9.57 33.24
C ASN A 165 8.37 10.52 32.39
N MET A 166 7.57 11.40 33.00
CA MET A 166 6.76 12.39 32.31
C MET A 166 7.38 13.79 32.39
N PHE A 167 7.20 14.59 31.34
CA PHE A 167 7.42 16.03 31.44
C PHE A 167 6.19 16.69 32.06
N LEU A 168 6.40 17.46 33.11
CA LEU A 168 5.35 18.22 33.77
C LEU A 168 5.38 19.68 33.31
N VAL A 169 4.19 20.24 33.10
CA VAL A 169 4.00 21.65 32.76
C VAL A 169 3.36 22.33 33.96
N GLU A 170 4.07 23.32 34.51
CA GLU A 170 3.51 24.21 35.53
C GLU A 170 2.58 25.22 34.87
N SER A 171 1.46 25.50 35.52
CA SER A 171 0.49 26.51 35.09
C SER A 171 0.18 27.40 36.28
N SER A 172 0.18 28.71 36.06
CA SER A 172 -0.09 29.72 37.10
C SER A 172 -1.45 29.55 37.77
N ASP A 173 -2.43 29.03 37.04
CA ASP A 173 -3.84 29.04 37.42
C ASP A 173 -4.46 27.63 37.47
N SER A 174 -3.65 26.57 37.39
CA SER A 174 -4.16 25.19 37.43
C SER A 174 -3.21 24.22 38.14
N GLN A 175 -3.76 23.04 38.47
CA GLN A 175 -2.95 21.91 38.95
C GLN A 175 -1.88 21.54 37.90
N PRO A 176 -0.74 20.95 38.32
CA PRO A 176 0.31 20.52 37.41
C PRO A 176 -0.27 19.71 36.23
N MET A 177 0.14 20.03 35.02
CA MET A 177 -0.26 19.29 33.82
C MET A 177 0.88 18.37 33.37
N GLY A 178 0.55 17.35 32.58
CA GLY A 178 1.52 16.44 31.99
C GLY A 178 1.51 16.54 30.48
N VAL A 179 2.70 16.59 29.87
CA VAL A 179 2.88 16.31 28.44
C VAL A 179 2.68 14.81 28.24
N LYS A 180 1.91 14.41 27.24
CA LYS A 180 1.57 13.00 27.04
C LYS A 180 2.81 12.14 26.74
N ALA A 181 2.97 11.07 27.53
CA ALA A 181 4.01 10.05 27.33
C ALA A 181 3.54 8.83 26.51
N MET A 182 2.23 8.77 26.25
CA MET A 182 1.51 7.75 25.49
C MET A 182 0.13 8.30 25.06
N ASN A 183 -0.47 7.73 24.02
CA ASN A 183 -1.76 8.22 23.50
C ASN A 183 -2.97 7.59 24.19
N CYS A 184 -2.81 6.44 24.86
CA CYS A 184 -3.90 5.61 25.37
C CYS A 184 -4.98 6.39 26.14
N PRO A 185 -4.65 7.23 27.16
CA PRO A 185 -5.65 7.98 27.91
C PRO A 185 -6.51 8.91 27.05
N GLY A 186 -5.92 9.53 26.02
CA GLY A 186 -6.66 10.37 25.09
C GLY A 186 -7.64 9.55 24.24
N HIS A 187 -7.24 8.34 23.83
CA HIS A 187 -8.08 7.45 23.02
C HIS A 187 -9.26 6.91 23.83
N MET A 188 -9.07 6.66 25.14
CA MET A 188 -10.18 6.30 26.04
C MET A 188 -11.24 7.42 26.12
N LEU A 189 -10.81 8.68 26.17
CA LEU A 189 -11.75 9.81 26.17
C LEU A 189 -12.54 9.92 24.86
N VAL A 190 -11.91 9.64 23.72
CA VAL A 190 -12.58 9.62 22.40
C VAL A 190 -13.55 8.44 22.28
N PHE A 191 -13.22 7.29 22.85
CA PHE A 191 -14.17 6.18 22.92
C PHE A 191 -15.41 6.58 23.73
N ALA A 192 -15.19 7.16 24.92
CA ALA A 192 -16.21 7.58 25.87
C ALA A 192 -17.08 8.77 25.41
N SER A 193 -16.70 9.49 24.35
CA SER A 193 -17.44 10.67 23.91
C SER A 193 -18.78 10.35 23.25
N GLU A 194 -19.03 9.08 22.90
CA GLU A 194 -20.26 8.62 22.28
C GLU A 194 -20.71 7.30 22.90
N VAL A 195 -22.03 7.05 22.86
CA VAL A 195 -22.59 5.74 23.23
C VAL A 195 -22.22 4.73 22.15
N ARG A 196 -21.70 3.57 22.55
CA ARG A 196 -21.24 2.51 21.64
C ARG A 196 -22.17 1.29 21.70
N SER A 197 -22.43 0.67 20.57
CA SER A 197 -23.05 -0.66 20.45
C SER A 197 -21.99 -1.72 20.21
N TYR A 198 -22.25 -2.98 20.57
CA TYR A 198 -21.41 -4.11 20.18
C TYR A 198 -21.20 -4.19 18.65
N ARG A 199 -22.14 -3.64 17.86
CA ARG A 199 -22.04 -3.56 16.39
C ARG A 199 -21.03 -2.54 15.89
N ASP A 200 -20.64 -1.59 16.74
CA ASP A 200 -19.59 -0.62 16.42
C ASP A 200 -18.19 -1.22 16.67
N LEU A 201 -18.11 -2.37 17.34
CA LEU A 201 -16.86 -3.06 17.65
C LEU A 201 -16.61 -4.18 16.62
N PRO A 202 -15.37 -4.37 16.15
CA PRO A 202 -14.14 -3.75 16.64
C PRO A 202 -13.95 -2.28 16.16
N LEU A 203 -13.67 -1.38 17.10
CA LEU A 203 -13.38 0.03 16.82
C LEU A 203 -11.90 0.29 17.01
N ARG A 204 -11.23 0.86 16.00
CA ARG A 204 -9.77 1.00 15.99
C ARG A 204 -9.35 2.45 15.83
N PHE A 205 -8.73 3.03 16.85
CA PHE A 205 -8.15 4.38 16.77
C PHE A 205 -6.66 4.31 16.50
N HIS A 206 -6.18 5.16 15.61
CA HIS A 206 -4.75 5.29 15.26
C HIS A 206 -4.30 6.74 15.42
N GLU A 207 -3.12 6.96 15.99
CA GLU A 207 -2.57 8.31 16.18
C GLU A 207 -1.03 8.30 16.10
N GLN A 208 -0.46 9.25 15.35
CA GLN A 208 1.00 9.43 15.21
C GLN A 208 1.52 10.73 15.85
N THR A 209 0.74 11.36 16.72
CA THR A 209 1.16 12.58 17.41
C THR A 209 2.43 12.30 18.23
N PRO A 210 3.44 13.19 18.19
CA PRO A 210 4.65 13.05 18.99
C PRO A 210 4.34 12.92 20.49
N LEU A 211 5.03 11.98 21.12
CA LEU A 211 5.00 11.68 22.54
C LEU A 211 6.31 12.13 23.19
N HIS A 212 6.25 12.40 24.50
CA HIS A 212 7.42 12.85 25.25
C HIS A 212 7.64 12.03 26.52
N ARG A 213 8.85 11.49 26.68
CA ARG A 213 9.30 10.78 27.88
C ARG A 213 10.54 11.45 28.45
N ASN A 214 10.51 11.71 29.75
CA ASN A 214 11.62 12.31 30.49
C ASN A 214 12.71 11.29 30.80
N GLU A 215 13.26 10.67 29.75
CA GLU A 215 14.36 9.73 29.83
C GLU A 215 15.59 10.39 30.48
N ALA A 216 16.30 9.63 31.32
CA ALA A 216 17.53 10.10 31.93
C ALA A 216 18.56 10.49 30.86
N SER A 217 19.26 11.61 31.05
CA SER A 217 20.19 12.12 30.03
C SER A 217 21.31 11.14 29.67
N GLY A 218 21.75 10.33 30.63
CA GLY A 218 22.82 9.33 30.45
C GLY A 218 22.43 8.10 29.63
N VAL A 219 21.15 7.88 29.32
CA VAL A 219 20.69 6.73 28.52
C VAL A 219 20.25 7.10 27.11
N LEU A 220 20.28 8.39 26.75
CA LEU A 220 19.94 8.85 25.41
C LEU A 220 20.98 8.36 24.39
N ALA A 221 20.50 7.89 23.23
CA ALA A 221 21.36 7.28 22.22
C ALA A 221 20.79 7.49 20.81
N GLY A 222 21.35 8.45 20.07
CA GLY A 222 21.02 8.71 18.66
C GLY A 222 19.51 8.73 18.41
N LEU A 223 19.06 7.86 17.50
CA LEU A 223 17.63 7.61 17.20
C LEU A 223 17.03 6.42 17.99
N ILE A 224 17.86 5.68 18.73
CA ILE A 224 17.47 4.45 19.43
C ILE A 224 16.70 4.76 20.72
N ARG A 225 17.15 5.78 21.45
CA ARG A 225 16.54 6.21 22.72
C ARG A 225 16.53 7.73 22.81
N VAL A 226 15.32 8.30 22.68
CA VAL A 226 15.05 9.72 22.52
C VAL A 226 13.98 10.18 23.50
N ARG A 227 13.91 11.48 23.77
CA ARG A 227 12.88 12.09 24.66
C ARG A 227 11.59 12.44 23.94
N GLN A 228 11.66 12.70 22.63
CA GLN A 228 10.51 12.91 21.76
C GLN A 228 10.54 11.83 20.69
N PHE A 229 9.41 11.17 20.48
CA PHE A 229 9.27 10.14 19.47
C PHE A 229 7.83 10.10 18.96
N ALA A 230 7.63 9.59 17.75
CA ALA A 230 6.31 9.28 17.22
C ALA A 230 6.24 7.78 16.92
N GLN A 231 5.07 7.18 17.12
CA GLN A 231 4.84 5.76 16.88
C GLN A 231 3.64 5.58 15.96
N ASP A 232 3.55 4.42 15.31
CA ASP A 232 2.34 3.96 14.65
C ASP A 232 1.33 3.39 15.66
N ASP A 233 1.06 4.17 16.72
CA ASP A 233 0.31 3.77 17.89
C ASP A 233 -1.18 3.66 17.59
N ALA A 234 -1.80 2.60 18.08
CA ALA A 234 -3.23 2.38 17.91
C ALA A 234 -3.84 1.58 19.05
N HIS A 235 -5.13 1.83 19.27
CA HIS A 235 -5.93 1.21 20.32
C HIS A 235 -7.18 0.60 19.68
N CYS A 236 -7.28 -0.73 19.75
CA CYS A 236 -8.42 -1.47 19.22
C CYS A 236 -9.34 -1.84 20.38
N PHE A 237 -10.56 -1.32 20.36
CA PHE A 237 -11.61 -1.62 21.32
C PHE A 237 -12.43 -2.78 20.78
N VAL A 238 -12.47 -3.89 21.53
CA VAL A 238 -13.07 -5.15 21.09
C VAL A 238 -13.93 -5.74 22.19
N THR A 239 -14.85 -6.63 21.82
CA THR A 239 -15.52 -7.53 22.78
C THR A 239 -14.57 -8.67 23.18
N GLU A 240 -14.88 -9.39 24.27
CA GLU A 240 -14.01 -10.50 24.72
C GLU A 240 -13.89 -11.62 23.68
N ASP A 241 -14.96 -11.91 22.94
CA ASP A 241 -14.98 -12.92 21.88
C ASP A 241 -14.21 -12.51 20.61
N GLN A 242 -13.94 -11.23 20.42
CA GLN A 242 -13.22 -10.68 19.27
C GLN A 242 -11.69 -10.67 19.46
N ILE A 243 -11.18 -10.96 20.66
CA ILE A 243 -9.75 -10.85 20.98
C ILE A 243 -8.89 -11.73 20.07
N GLY A 244 -9.21 -13.02 19.93
CA GLY A 244 -8.43 -13.97 19.14
C GLY A 244 -8.31 -13.54 17.68
N GLU A 245 -9.42 -13.17 17.05
CA GLU A 245 -9.46 -12.72 15.65
C GLU A 245 -8.64 -11.43 15.46
N GLU A 246 -8.80 -10.45 16.35
CA GLU A 246 -8.11 -9.17 16.23
C GLU A 246 -6.59 -9.32 16.42
N VAL A 247 -6.15 -10.15 17.37
CA VAL A 247 -4.73 -10.45 17.56
C VAL A 247 -4.15 -11.19 16.35
N ALA A 248 -4.85 -12.19 15.82
CA ALA A 248 -4.40 -12.91 14.64
C ALA A 248 -4.28 -11.98 13.41
N ARG A 249 -5.23 -11.05 13.26
CA ARG A 249 -5.18 -10.00 12.22
C ARG A 249 -3.97 -9.09 12.40
N LEU A 250 -3.67 -8.64 13.61
CA LEU A 250 -2.50 -7.82 13.91
C LEU A 250 -1.19 -8.56 13.66
N LEU A 251 -1.10 -9.85 14.00
CA LEU A 251 0.08 -10.68 13.72
C LEU A 251 0.32 -10.86 12.22
N ARG A 252 -0.74 -11.08 11.42
CA ARG A 252 -0.63 -11.10 9.95
C ARG A 252 -0.19 -9.74 9.39
N LEU A 253 -0.64 -8.64 9.99
CA LEU A 253 -0.18 -7.30 9.63
C LEU A 253 1.33 -7.12 9.94
N VAL A 254 1.80 -7.58 11.09
CA VAL A 254 3.24 -7.61 11.43
C VAL A 254 4.02 -8.39 10.38
N GLU A 255 3.62 -9.63 10.07
CA GLU A 255 4.31 -10.47 9.08
C GLU A 255 4.41 -9.78 7.72
N ARG A 256 3.29 -9.24 7.21
CA ARG A 256 3.24 -8.54 5.93
C ARG A 256 4.13 -7.30 5.92
N VAL A 257 4.02 -6.45 6.94
CA VAL A 257 4.82 -5.23 7.04
C VAL A 257 6.31 -5.56 7.17
N TYR A 258 6.67 -6.56 7.96
CA TYR A 258 8.07 -6.90 8.20
C TYR A 258 8.69 -7.55 6.97
N GLY A 259 7.90 -8.33 6.22
CA GLY A 259 8.27 -8.86 4.92
C GLY A 259 8.62 -7.77 3.89
N ASP A 260 7.92 -6.63 3.90
CA ASP A 260 8.25 -5.48 3.03
C ASP A 260 9.66 -4.90 3.32
N PHE A 261 10.16 -5.07 4.55
CA PHE A 261 11.47 -4.59 5.01
C PHE A 261 12.54 -5.70 5.10
N ASP A 262 12.28 -6.88 4.53
CA ASP A 262 13.16 -8.05 4.66
C ASP A 262 13.49 -8.45 6.11
N LEU A 263 12.59 -8.13 7.05
CA LEU A 263 12.74 -8.44 8.47
C LEU A 263 12.02 -9.75 8.81
N THR A 264 12.72 -10.67 9.48
CA THR A 264 12.10 -11.91 9.99
C THR A 264 11.63 -11.70 11.42
N PRO A 265 10.32 -11.70 11.70
CA PRO A 265 9.79 -11.53 13.05
C PRO A 265 10.03 -12.78 13.91
N VAL A 266 10.37 -12.57 15.18
CA VAL A 266 10.40 -13.60 16.23
C VAL A 266 9.44 -13.17 17.33
N LEU A 267 8.35 -13.91 17.49
CA LEU A 267 7.30 -13.59 18.45
C LEU A 267 7.69 -14.05 19.86
N ARG A 268 7.34 -13.25 20.87
CA ARG A 268 7.48 -13.60 22.29
C ARG A 268 6.18 -13.34 23.03
N LEU A 269 5.62 -14.38 23.63
CA LEU A 269 4.45 -14.26 24.49
C LEU A 269 4.90 -14.02 25.93
N SER A 270 4.69 -12.81 26.45
CA SER A 270 4.97 -12.46 27.84
C SER A 270 3.72 -12.70 28.69
N THR A 271 3.85 -13.61 29.67
CA THR A 271 2.73 -14.09 30.51
C THR A 271 2.66 -13.38 31.86
N ARG A 272 1.61 -13.65 32.64
CA ARG A 272 1.28 -12.97 33.90
C ARG A 272 2.47 -12.84 34.87
N PRO A 273 2.85 -11.61 35.27
CA PRO A 273 3.88 -11.37 36.28
C PRO A 273 3.44 -11.77 37.70
N ALA A 274 4.38 -11.77 38.64
CA ALA A 274 4.09 -12.06 40.06
C ALA A 274 3.13 -11.03 40.70
N GLU A 275 3.28 -9.75 40.33
CA GLU A 275 2.39 -8.66 40.72
C GLU A 275 1.55 -8.23 39.51
N PHE A 276 0.24 -8.41 39.58
CA PHE A 276 -0.69 -8.10 38.48
C PHE A 276 -2.00 -7.52 39.01
N LEU A 277 -2.70 -6.77 38.15
CA LEU A 277 -4.04 -6.24 38.40
C LEU A 277 -5.11 -7.13 37.75
N GLY A 278 -6.31 -7.15 38.35
CA GLY A 278 -7.46 -7.93 37.86
C GLY A 278 -7.52 -9.35 38.43
N GLU A 279 -8.47 -10.13 37.92
CA GLU A 279 -8.74 -11.47 38.42
C GLU A 279 -7.90 -12.54 37.69
N ARG A 280 -7.55 -13.61 38.41
CA ARG A 280 -6.75 -14.71 37.86
C ARG A 280 -7.40 -15.35 36.64
N ALA A 281 -8.72 -15.54 36.68
CA ALA A 281 -9.49 -16.15 35.60
C ALA A 281 -9.45 -15.32 34.30
N GLN A 282 -9.49 -13.99 34.42
CA GLN A 282 -9.38 -13.07 33.29
C GLN A 282 -8.02 -13.18 32.60
N TRP A 283 -6.95 -13.27 33.39
CA TRP A 283 -5.61 -13.52 32.88
C TRP A 283 -5.47 -14.88 32.20
N ASP A 284 -6.02 -15.93 32.80
CA ASP A 284 -5.98 -17.27 32.23
C ASP A 284 -6.73 -17.29 30.87
N HIS A 285 -7.85 -16.56 30.75
CA HIS A 285 -8.57 -16.37 29.49
C HIS A 285 -7.76 -15.58 28.46
N ALA A 286 -7.18 -14.43 28.86
CA ALA A 286 -6.37 -13.59 27.98
C ALA A 286 -5.15 -14.33 27.42
N GLU A 287 -4.44 -15.08 28.26
CA GLU A 287 -3.31 -15.90 27.83
C GLU A 287 -3.72 -17.03 26.89
N ALA A 288 -4.90 -17.64 27.11
CA ALA A 288 -5.43 -18.67 26.22
C ALA A 288 -5.77 -18.09 24.84
N GLN A 289 -6.44 -16.94 24.78
CA GLN A 289 -6.78 -16.25 23.54
C GLN A 289 -5.51 -15.85 22.74
N LEU A 290 -4.48 -15.34 23.41
CA LEU A 290 -3.20 -15.04 22.74
C LEU A 290 -2.52 -16.29 22.20
N LYS A 291 -2.52 -17.40 22.95
CA LYS A 291 -1.94 -18.68 22.49
C LYS A 291 -2.69 -19.23 21.29
N GLU A 292 -4.02 -19.13 21.28
CA GLU A 292 -4.86 -19.54 20.15
C GLU A 292 -4.58 -18.70 18.91
N ALA A 293 -4.51 -17.37 19.04
CA ALA A 293 -4.16 -16.47 17.94
C ALA A 293 -2.74 -16.75 17.39
N LEU A 294 -1.76 -17.04 18.26
CA LEU A 294 -0.42 -17.44 17.85
C LEU A 294 -0.41 -18.78 17.10
N ALA A 295 -1.24 -19.74 17.53
CA ALA A 295 -1.38 -21.04 16.86
C ALA A 295 -2.04 -20.92 15.49
N ASP A 296 -3.05 -20.06 15.34
CA ASP A 296 -3.74 -19.78 14.07
C ASP A 296 -2.79 -19.25 12.99
N VAL A 297 -1.92 -18.30 13.37
CA VAL A 297 -0.99 -17.67 12.43
C VAL A 297 0.21 -18.59 12.12
N GLY A 298 0.47 -19.60 12.96
CA GLY A 298 1.51 -20.61 12.70
C GLY A 298 2.95 -20.09 12.78
N LEU A 299 3.16 -18.90 13.35
CA LEU A 299 4.48 -18.29 13.48
C LEU A 299 5.24 -18.84 14.70
N PRO A 300 6.55 -19.08 14.60
CA PRO A 300 7.36 -19.49 15.73
C PRO A 300 7.33 -18.42 16.84
N TYR A 301 7.06 -18.85 18.07
CA TYR A 301 7.10 -17.97 19.23
C TYR A 301 7.79 -18.62 20.44
N THR A 302 8.36 -17.80 21.31
CA THR A 302 8.82 -18.22 22.64
C THR A 302 7.91 -17.68 23.73
N VAL A 303 7.94 -18.29 24.92
CA VAL A 303 7.18 -17.83 26.08
C VAL A 303 8.14 -17.26 27.10
N ASP A 304 7.91 -16.01 27.50
CA ASP A 304 8.63 -15.35 28.57
C ASP A 304 7.75 -15.34 29.82
N GLU A 305 8.05 -16.25 30.75
CA GLU A 305 7.28 -16.43 31.98
C GLU A 305 7.41 -15.20 32.90
N GLY A 306 6.29 -14.56 33.21
CA GLY A 306 6.23 -13.44 34.16
C GLY A 306 6.67 -12.08 33.64
N ASP A 307 6.90 -11.91 32.33
CA ASP A 307 7.35 -10.64 31.72
C ASP A 307 6.19 -9.79 31.15
N GLY A 308 4.94 -10.20 31.39
CA GLY A 308 3.75 -9.46 31.01
C GLY A 308 3.66 -8.12 31.76
N ALA A 309 2.93 -7.15 31.21
CA ALA A 309 2.68 -5.91 31.94
C ALA A 309 1.68 -6.14 33.07
N PHE A 310 1.69 -5.29 34.09
CA PHE A 310 0.81 -5.46 35.25
C PHE A 310 -0.71 -5.46 34.93
N TYR A 311 -1.11 -4.99 33.75
CA TYR A 311 -2.51 -4.89 33.31
C TYR A 311 -2.94 -5.91 32.23
N GLY A 312 -2.01 -6.72 31.71
CA GLY A 312 -2.35 -7.80 30.77
C GLY A 312 -1.15 -8.43 30.05
N PRO A 313 -1.36 -9.60 29.42
CA PRO A 313 -0.33 -10.26 28.64
C PRO A 313 -0.08 -9.54 27.31
N LYS A 314 1.08 -9.75 26.73
CA LYS A 314 1.49 -9.11 25.47
C LYS A 314 2.25 -10.07 24.57
N VAL A 315 2.16 -9.83 23.27
CA VAL A 315 3.02 -10.41 22.26
C VAL A 315 3.99 -9.34 21.80
N ASP A 316 5.26 -9.51 22.14
CA ASP A 316 6.34 -8.68 21.63
C ASP A 316 6.95 -9.33 20.39
N VAL A 317 7.39 -8.50 19.45
CA VAL A 317 8.00 -8.96 18.21
C VAL A 317 9.42 -8.45 18.15
N ASP A 318 10.36 -9.39 18.14
CA ASP A 318 11.75 -9.09 17.97
C ASP A 318 12.18 -9.26 16.51
N VAL A 319 13.16 -8.47 16.10
CA VAL A 319 13.88 -8.61 14.84
C VAL A 319 15.36 -8.66 15.13
N THR A 320 16.09 -9.48 14.38
CA THR A 320 17.56 -9.50 14.43
C THR A 320 18.11 -8.67 13.26
N ASP A 321 18.96 -7.69 13.56
CA ASP A 321 19.61 -6.88 12.52
C ASP A 321 20.74 -7.65 11.81
N ALA A 322 21.30 -7.08 10.75
CA ALA A 322 22.34 -7.73 9.94
C ALA A 322 23.67 -7.98 10.66
N ILE A 323 23.86 -7.47 11.88
CA ILE A 323 25.04 -7.74 12.71
C ILE A 323 24.71 -8.55 13.97
N GLY A 324 23.50 -9.11 14.05
CA GLY A 324 23.10 -10.07 15.08
C GLY A 324 22.53 -9.45 16.36
N ARG A 325 22.24 -8.15 16.40
CA ARG A 325 21.57 -7.54 17.57
C ARG A 325 20.07 -7.76 17.48
N ARG A 326 19.44 -8.08 18.61
CA ARG A 326 17.98 -8.19 18.75
C ARG A 326 17.36 -6.84 19.08
N TRP A 327 16.28 -6.52 18.40
CA TRP A 327 15.50 -5.30 18.56
C TRP A 327 14.04 -5.68 18.78
N GLN A 328 13.46 -5.27 19.90
CA GLN A 328 12.01 -5.31 20.08
C GLN A 328 11.38 -4.15 19.31
N CYS A 329 10.47 -4.48 18.40
CA CYS A 329 9.82 -3.52 17.49
C CYS A 329 8.32 -3.47 17.75
N ALA A 330 7.55 -4.41 17.20
CA ALA A 330 6.12 -4.46 17.42
C ALA A 330 5.78 -4.94 18.84
N THR A 331 4.66 -4.45 19.33
CA THR A 331 4.02 -4.98 20.54
C THR A 331 2.52 -5.01 20.31
N ILE A 332 1.88 -6.09 20.73
CA ILE A 332 0.42 -6.27 20.76
C ILE A 332 0.08 -6.63 22.19
N GLN A 333 -0.59 -5.74 22.90
CA GLN A 333 -0.79 -5.85 24.34
C GLN A 333 -2.26 -5.74 24.70
N LEU A 334 -2.75 -6.70 25.47
CA LEU A 334 -4.11 -6.67 26.01
C LEU A 334 -4.17 -5.82 27.27
N ASP A 335 -5.22 -5.02 27.39
CA ASP A 335 -5.51 -4.20 28.56
C ASP A 335 -6.99 -4.29 28.93
N TYR A 336 -7.22 -4.84 30.12
CA TYR A 336 -8.54 -4.94 30.74
C TYR A 336 -8.76 -3.91 31.85
N GLN A 337 -7.70 -3.22 32.27
CA GLN A 337 -7.71 -2.32 33.42
C GLN A 337 -8.06 -0.90 32.99
N LEU A 338 -7.42 -0.40 31.94
CA LEU A 338 -7.62 0.98 31.50
C LEU A 338 -9.08 1.26 31.09
N PRO A 339 -9.78 0.38 30.34
CA PRO A 339 -11.21 0.57 30.06
C PRO A 339 -12.05 0.67 31.34
N ARG A 340 -11.76 -0.14 32.36
CA ARG A 340 -12.47 -0.11 33.65
C ARG A 340 -12.20 1.16 34.44
N ARG A 341 -10.94 1.63 34.46
CA ARG A 341 -10.57 2.88 35.15
C ARG A 341 -11.24 4.10 34.54
N PHE A 342 -11.55 4.05 33.25
CA PHE A 342 -12.29 5.09 32.52
C PHE A 342 -13.82 4.87 32.50
N ASP A 343 -14.33 3.81 33.13
CA ASP A 343 -15.74 3.39 33.07
C ASP A 343 -16.27 3.28 31.63
N LEU A 344 -15.44 2.72 30.73
CA LEU A 344 -15.82 2.54 29.33
C LEU A 344 -16.87 1.45 29.18
N LYS A 345 -17.86 1.71 28.34
CA LYS A 345 -19.01 0.85 28.14
C LYS A 345 -19.45 0.77 26.69
N TYR A 346 -20.02 -0.36 26.32
CA TYR A 346 -20.82 -0.54 25.11
C TYR A 346 -22.11 -1.32 25.44
N ILE A 347 -23.12 -1.16 24.60
CA ILE A 347 -24.38 -1.91 24.72
C ILE A 347 -24.27 -3.23 23.97
N GLY A 348 -24.37 -4.34 24.71
CA GLY A 348 -24.28 -5.70 24.21
C GLY A 348 -25.52 -6.14 23.40
N ALA A 349 -25.42 -7.31 22.77
CA ALA A 349 -26.55 -7.93 22.06
C ALA A 349 -27.71 -8.33 23.00
N ASP A 350 -27.39 -8.54 24.27
CA ASP A 350 -28.32 -8.75 25.39
C ASP A 350 -28.94 -7.45 25.92
N ASN A 351 -28.62 -6.30 25.31
CA ASN A 351 -29.07 -4.98 25.72
C ASN A 351 -28.60 -4.55 27.12
N ALA A 352 -27.52 -5.17 27.63
CA ALA A 352 -26.86 -4.78 28.87
C ALA A 352 -25.59 -3.95 28.60
N GLU A 353 -25.10 -3.23 29.61
CA GLU A 353 -23.81 -2.54 29.54
C GLU A 353 -22.66 -3.53 29.78
N HIS A 354 -21.70 -3.53 28.86
CA HIS A 354 -20.48 -4.33 28.95
C HIS A 354 -19.25 -3.43 28.83
N CYS A 355 -18.13 -3.85 29.39
CA CYS A 355 -16.86 -3.13 29.29
C CYS A 355 -16.04 -3.69 28.12
N PRO A 356 -15.53 -2.85 27.19
CA PRO A 356 -14.69 -3.33 26.10
C PRO A 356 -13.30 -3.75 26.62
N VAL A 357 -12.63 -4.60 25.86
CA VAL A 357 -11.20 -4.91 26.02
C VAL A 357 -10.42 -4.03 25.05
N VAL A 358 -9.27 -3.51 25.48
CA VAL A 358 -8.40 -2.72 24.61
C VAL A 358 -7.17 -3.53 24.23
N ILE A 359 -6.84 -3.48 22.93
CA ILE A 359 -5.59 -3.98 22.39
C ILE A 359 -4.73 -2.77 21.99
N HIS A 360 -3.66 -2.54 22.73
CA HIS A 360 -2.62 -1.58 22.37
C HIS A 360 -1.72 -2.21 21.32
N ARG A 361 -1.45 -1.50 20.23
CA ARG A 361 -0.53 -1.99 19.22
C ARG A 361 0.35 -0.90 18.65
N ALA A 362 1.60 -1.28 18.41
CA ALA A 362 2.50 -0.61 17.48
C ALA A 362 3.15 -1.69 16.62
N ILE A 363 3.18 -1.51 15.29
CA ILE A 363 3.76 -2.49 14.36
C ILE A 363 5.23 -2.13 14.11
N LEU A 364 5.53 -0.86 13.87
CA LEU A 364 6.90 -0.38 13.68
C LEU A 364 7.57 -0.03 15.00
N GLY A 365 6.77 0.35 16.01
CA GLY A 365 7.29 0.94 17.23
C GLY A 365 7.47 2.45 17.03
N SER A 366 8.50 3.05 17.62
CA SER A 366 8.82 4.44 17.27
C SER A 366 9.51 4.54 15.92
N PHE A 367 9.13 5.54 15.13
CA PHE A 367 9.72 5.76 13.80
C PHE A 367 11.21 6.04 13.92
N GLU A 368 11.65 6.78 14.94
CA GLU A 368 13.07 7.05 15.18
C GLU A 368 13.84 5.74 15.38
N ARG A 369 13.36 4.87 16.26
CA ARG A 369 14.02 3.59 16.56
C ARG A 369 13.95 2.64 15.37
N PHE A 370 12.83 2.61 14.65
CA PHE A 370 12.66 1.78 13.46
C PHE A 370 13.60 2.23 12.34
N VAL A 371 13.74 3.54 12.10
CA VAL A 371 14.73 4.07 11.14
C VAL A 371 16.16 3.71 11.57
N ALA A 372 16.48 3.80 12.87
CA ALA A 372 17.78 3.37 13.37
C ALA A 372 18.04 1.88 13.04
N LEU A 373 17.06 1.02 13.31
CA LEU A 373 17.11 -0.40 12.96
C LEU A 373 17.32 -0.61 11.47
N LEU A 374 16.56 0.06 10.59
CA LEU A 374 16.69 -0.11 9.14
C LEU A 374 18.06 0.33 8.61
N ILE A 375 18.61 1.42 9.15
CA ILE A 375 19.96 1.89 8.80
C ILE A 375 21.00 0.82 9.14
N GLU A 376 20.89 0.20 10.32
CA GLU A 376 21.80 -0.86 10.75
C GLU A 376 21.58 -2.16 9.97
N HIS A 377 20.32 -2.56 9.77
CA HIS A 377 19.92 -3.77 9.05
C HIS A 377 20.42 -3.76 7.59
N TYR A 378 20.23 -2.65 6.87
CA TYR A 378 20.74 -2.52 5.51
C TYR A 378 22.22 -2.08 5.45
N ALA A 379 22.85 -1.86 6.60
CA ALA A 379 24.15 -1.20 6.73
C ALA A 379 24.21 0.07 5.86
N GLY A 380 23.17 0.91 5.89
CA GLY A 380 22.97 2.12 5.10
C GLY A 380 22.69 1.92 3.60
N ALA A 381 22.69 0.69 3.09
CA ALA A 381 22.41 0.37 1.70
C ALA A 381 20.92 0.11 1.47
N LEU A 382 20.08 1.10 1.78
CA LEU A 382 18.61 0.99 1.73
C LEU A 382 18.11 0.47 0.36
N PRO A 383 17.02 -0.30 0.32
CA PRO A 383 16.38 -0.73 -0.92
C PRO A 383 15.84 0.48 -1.70
N MET A 384 15.62 0.34 -3.01
CA MET A 384 15.30 1.47 -3.88
C MET A 384 14.07 2.23 -3.39
N TRP A 385 13.04 1.54 -2.90
CA TRP A 385 11.82 2.19 -2.44
C TRP A 385 12.01 3.06 -1.17
N LEU A 386 13.02 2.76 -0.34
CA LEU A 386 13.38 3.51 0.88
C LEU A 386 14.51 4.51 0.71
N ALA A 387 15.34 4.38 -0.33
CA ALA A 387 16.53 5.21 -0.50
C ALA A 387 16.17 6.71 -0.60
N PRO A 388 16.81 7.62 0.16
CA PRO A 388 16.52 9.06 0.09
C PRO A 388 16.68 9.63 -1.33
N VAL A 389 17.76 9.21 -2.00
CA VAL A 389 18.00 9.42 -3.43
C VAL A 389 17.97 8.06 -4.11
N GLN A 390 17.04 7.85 -5.03
CA GLN A 390 16.84 6.57 -5.71
C GLN A 390 17.72 6.44 -6.96
N ALA A 391 17.90 7.56 -7.68
CA ALA A 391 18.83 7.65 -8.79
C ALA A 391 19.56 8.99 -8.78
N ILE A 392 20.80 9.01 -9.27
CA ILE A 392 21.56 10.24 -9.51
C ILE A 392 22.01 10.30 -10.97
N VAL A 393 21.76 11.42 -11.63
CA VAL A 393 22.18 11.64 -13.02
C VAL A 393 23.54 12.33 -13.03
N LEU A 394 24.48 11.76 -13.79
CA LEU A 394 25.88 12.15 -13.85
C LEU A 394 26.23 12.60 -15.28
N PRO A 395 26.09 13.90 -15.62
CA PRO A 395 26.57 14.43 -16.90
C PRO A 395 28.11 14.33 -16.98
N ILE A 396 28.62 13.91 -18.14
CA ILE A 396 30.06 13.77 -18.41
C ILE A 396 30.72 15.14 -18.66
N ALA A 397 29.98 16.10 -19.22
CA ALA A 397 30.43 17.48 -19.47
C ALA A 397 29.29 18.48 -19.30
N ASP A 398 29.61 19.76 -19.13
CA ASP A 398 28.61 20.83 -18.90
C ASP A 398 27.53 20.90 -19.99
N ARG A 399 27.90 20.61 -21.25
CA ARG A 399 26.97 20.55 -22.39
C ARG A 399 25.90 19.46 -22.28
N HIS A 400 26.10 18.47 -21.39
CA HIS A 400 25.16 17.37 -21.16
C HIS A 400 24.14 17.68 -20.06
N THR A 401 24.28 18.82 -19.36
CA THR A 401 23.45 19.19 -18.21
C THR A 401 21.97 19.34 -18.59
N GLU A 402 21.66 19.90 -19.75
CA GLU A 402 20.27 20.07 -20.21
C GLU A 402 19.57 18.72 -20.42
N TYR A 403 20.28 17.74 -20.99
CA TYR A 403 19.77 16.38 -21.10
C TYR A 403 19.62 15.71 -19.73
N ALA A 404 20.57 15.93 -18.81
CA ALA A 404 20.47 15.41 -17.45
C ALA A 404 19.24 15.96 -16.70
N GLU A 405 18.90 17.23 -16.89
CA GLU A 405 17.66 17.83 -16.35
C GLU A 405 16.40 17.23 -17.00
N THR A 406 16.44 16.95 -18.30
CA THR A 406 15.34 16.25 -18.99
C THR A 406 15.13 14.85 -18.41
N VAL A 407 16.20 14.08 -18.22
CA VAL A 407 16.18 12.76 -17.58
C VAL A 407 15.59 12.85 -16.17
N ARG A 408 16.11 13.77 -15.34
CA ARG A 408 15.64 13.97 -13.97
C ARG A 408 14.15 14.31 -13.94
N THR A 409 13.70 15.22 -14.80
CA THR A 409 12.30 15.66 -14.86
C THR A 409 11.38 14.49 -15.15
N GLN A 410 11.68 13.69 -16.19
CA GLN A 410 10.86 12.53 -16.54
C GLN A 410 10.80 11.48 -15.41
N LEU A 411 11.89 11.28 -14.67
CA LEU A 411 11.92 10.33 -13.57
C LEU A 411 11.18 10.86 -12.33
N ILE A 412 11.26 12.16 -12.02
CA ILE A 412 10.49 12.80 -10.94
C ILE A 412 8.99 12.77 -11.25
N GLU A 413 8.59 13.06 -12.49
CA GLU A 413 7.20 12.95 -12.95
C GLU A 413 6.67 11.52 -12.84
N ALA A 414 7.54 10.51 -12.91
CA ALA A 414 7.22 9.11 -12.67
C ALA A 414 7.17 8.72 -11.18
N GLY A 415 7.42 9.67 -10.27
CA GLY A 415 7.39 9.46 -8.82
C GLY A 415 8.71 9.01 -8.19
N LEU A 416 9.84 9.12 -8.90
CA LEU A 416 11.16 8.76 -8.40
C LEU A 416 11.88 9.95 -7.76
N ARG A 417 12.68 9.69 -6.70
CA ARG A 417 13.54 10.70 -6.05
C ARG A 417 14.89 10.73 -6.75
N VAL A 418 15.09 11.74 -7.60
CA VAL A 418 16.27 11.85 -8.47
C VAL A 418 17.01 13.17 -8.30
N GLU A 419 18.33 13.09 -8.20
CA GLU A 419 19.25 14.24 -8.14
C GLU A 419 20.19 14.27 -9.35
N ILE A 420 20.87 15.40 -9.56
CA ILE A 420 21.91 15.56 -10.59
C ILE A 420 23.21 15.99 -9.91
N ASP A 421 24.32 15.35 -10.29
CA ASP A 421 25.67 15.84 -9.96
C ASP A 421 26.29 16.58 -11.16
N ALA A 422 26.02 17.88 -11.24
CA ALA A 422 26.53 18.76 -12.29
C ALA A 422 27.92 19.36 -11.99
N ARG A 423 28.62 18.91 -10.93
CA ARG A 423 29.94 19.47 -10.58
C ARG A 423 30.96 19.21 -11.70
N GLN A 424 31.93 20.12 -11.90
CA GLN A 424 33.01 19.95 -12.88
C GLN A 424 34.10 19.00 -12.35
N GLU A 425 33.73 17.75 -12.12
CA GLU A 425 34.60 16.69 -11.61
C GLU A 425 34.71 15.52 -12.58
N LYS A 426 35.78 14.73 -12.45
CA LYS A 426 35.94 13.51 -13.27
C LYS A 426 34.78 12.55 -13.02
N ILE A 427 34.21 11.96 -14.08
CA ILE A 427 33.06 11.05 -13.96
C ILE A 427 33.32 9.89 -12.98
N GLY A 428 34.54 9.33 -12.96
CA GLY A 428 34.91 8.28 -12.01
C GLY A 428 34.90 8.74 -10.55
N TYR A 429 35.18 10.01 -10.28
CA TYR A 429 35.06 10.60 -8.94
C TYR A 429 33.59 10.72 -8.54
N LYS A 430 32.73 11.26 -9.42
CA LYS A 430 31.28 11.34 -9.20
C LYS A 430 30.64 9.98 -8.91
N ILE A 431 31.00 8.97 -9.72
CA ILE A 431 30.55 7.58 -9.53
C ILE A 431 30.98 7.06 -8.15
N ARG A 432 32.25 7.29 -7.76
CA ARG A 432 32.75 6.85 -6.45
C ARG A 432 31.99 7.52 -5.30
N GLU A 433 31.70 8.81 -5.39
CA GLU A 433 30.95 9.54 -4.36
C GLU A 433 29.51 9.01 -4.24
N ALA A 434 28.82 8.82 -5.37
CA ALA A 434 27.49 8.23 -5.40
C ALA A 434 27.46 6.79 -4.82
N GLN A 435 28.49 6.00 -5.09
CA GLN A 435 28.66 4.66 -4.50
C GLN A 435 28.89 4.72 -2.98
N LEU A 436 29.69 5.68 -2.48
CA LEU A 436 29.91 5.89 -1.05
C LEU A 436 28.62 6.32 -0.34
N GLN A 437 27.78 7.13 -0.99
CA GLN A 437 26.44 7.50 -0.53
C GLN A 437 25.40 6.37 -0.69
N LYS A 438 25.77 5.25 -1.32
CA LYS A 438 24.93 4.05 -1.51
C LYS A 438 23.65 4.30 -2.32
N ILE A 439 23.70 5.26 -3.25
CA ILE A 439 22.59 5.56 -4.16
C ILE A 439 22.32 4.32 -5.03
N PRO A 440 21.06 3.83 -5.13
CA PRO A 440 20.73 2.60 -5.86
C PRO A 440 21.15 2.63 -7.33
N TYR A 441 20.90 3.74 -8.04
CA TYR A 441 21.21 3.88 -9.46
C TYR A 441 21.99 5.16 -9.77
N MET A 442 22.98 5.04 -10.65
CA MET A 442 23.74 6.13 -11.25
C MET A 442 23.47 6.12 -12.75
N LEU A 443 23.01 7.24 -13.31
CA LEU A 443 22.61 7.39 -14.70
C LEU A 443 23.59 8.32 -15.40
N ILE A 444 24.48 7.79 -16.23
CA ILE A 444 25.50 8.58 -16.91
C ILE A 444 24.93 9.13 -18.21
N ALA A 445 25.10 10.44 -18.41
CA ALA A 445 24.67 11.17 -19.60
C ALA A 445 25.89 11.71 -20.37
N GLY A 446 26.11 11.18 -21.57
CA GLY A 446 27.17 11.58 -22.50
C GLY A 446 26.63 11.93 -23.89
N ASP A 447 27.53 12.24 -24.84
CA ASP A 447 27.13 12.62 -26.20
C ASP A 447 26.33 11.51 -26.91
N ARG A 448 26.71 10.24 -26.71
CA ARG A 448 26.00 9.07 -27.28
C ARG A 448 24.63 8.88 -26.65
N GLU A 449 24.54 8.99 -25.33
CA GLU A 449 23.28 8.86 -24.61
C GLU A 449 22.27 9.93 -25.05
N ILE A 450 22.74 11.15 -25.29
CA ILE A 450 21.92 12.25 -25.83
C ILE A 450 21.43 11.96 -27.24
N SER A 451 22.31 11.51 -28.15
CA SER A 451 21.91 11.24 -29.54
C SER A 451 20.87 10.13 -29.64
N ASP A 452 20.98 9.15 -28.75
CA ASP A 452 20.18 7.92 -28.83
C ASP A 452 18.94 7.98 -27.91
N GLY A 453 18.78 9.04 -27.10
CA GLY A 453 17.69 9.14 -26.12
C GLY A 453 17.78 8.09 -25.01
N THR A 454 19.00 7.72 -24.62
CA THR A 454 19.28 6.64 -23.67
C THR A 454 20.02 7.15 -22.42
N VAL A 455 20.15 6.30 -21.40
CA VAL A 455 21.03 6.53 -20.25
C VAL A 455 21.91 5.31 -20.01
N ALA A 456 23.19 5.55 -19.74
CA ALA A 456 24.09 4.49 -19.29
C ALA A 456 23.85 4.23 -17.81
N VAL A 457 23.33 3.05 -17.48
CA VAL A 457 22.88 2.75 -16.12
C VAL A 457 23.91 1.94 -15.38
N ARG A 458 24.25 2.41 -14.18
CA ARG A 458 25.07 1.70 -13.23
C ARG A 458 24.28 1.50 -11.94
N SER A 459 24.09 0.25 -11.51
CA SER A 459 23.47 -0.04 -10.22
C SER A 459 24.51 -0.18 -9.12
N ARG A 460 24.12 0.12 -7.88
CA ARG A 460 24.96 -0.07 -6.69
C ARG A 460 25.43 -1.52 -6.55
N ALA A 461 24.52 -2.48 -6.77
CA ALA A 461 24.77 -3.90 -6.56
C ALA A 461 25.45 -4.58 -7.77
N GLY A 462 25.00 -4.26 -8.98
CA GLY A 462 25.44 -4.94 -10.21
C GLY A 462 26.52 -4.22 -11.00
N GLY A 463 26.92 -3.00 -10.59
CA GLY A 463 27.90 -2.22 -11.34
C GLY A 463 27.32 -1.71 -12.66
N ASP A 464 28.15 -1.66 -13.71
CA ASP A 464 27.76 -1.15 -15.03
C ASP A 464 26.80 -2.13 -15.73
N GLN A 465 25.62 -1.65 -16.11
CA GLN A 465 24.58 -2.41 -16.79
C GLN A 465 24.42 -1.98 -18.26
N GLY A 466 25.28 -1.09 -18.75
CA GLY A 466 25.24 -0.58 -20.12
C GLY A 466 24.17 0.48 -20.35
N SER A 467 24.01 0.86 -21.63
CA SER A 467 23.02 1.85 -22.05
C SER A 467 21.66 1.22 -22.32
N ARG A 468 20.60 1.89 -21.89
CA ARG A 468 19.21 1.51 -22.18
C ARG A 468 18.33 2.75 -22.42
N PRO A 469 17.23 2.61 -23.18
CA PRO A 469 16.23 3.65 -23.32
C PRO A 469 15.77 4.19 -21.98
N LEU A 470 15.61 5.51 -21.88
CA LEU A 470 15.19 6.17 -20.65
C LEU A 470 13.83 5.65 -20.15
N ASP A 471 12.87 5.46 -21.07
CA ASP A 471 11.55 4.92 -20.75
C ASP A 471 11.64 3.51 -20.15
N GLU A 472 12.50 2.66 -20.69
CA GLU A 472 12.69 1.28 -20.17
C GLU A 472 13.28 1.31 -18.76
N PHE A 473 14.28 2.16 -18.51
CA PHE A 473 14.81 2.34 -17.16
C PHE A 473 13.74 2.87 -16.20
N ARG A 474 13.00 3.91 -16.59
CA ARG A 474 11.93 4.50 -15.78
C ARG A 474 10.91 3.43 -15.37
N ASP A 475 10.40 2.68 -16.34
CA ASP A 475 9.35 1.69 -16.09
C ASP A 475 9.85 0.56 -15.19
N ALA A 476 11.10 0.10 -15.39
CA ALA A 476 11.74 -0.88 -14.52
C ALA A 476 11.94 -0.35 -13.08
N ALA A 477 12.42 0.89 -12.93
CA ALA A 477 12.65 1.53 -11.64
C ALA A 477 11.33 1.77 -10.87
N VAL A 478 10.29 2.25 -11.55
CA VAL A 478 8.95 2.41 -10.96
C VAL A 478 8.40 1.06 -10.52
N ASN A 479 8.57 0.01 -11.32
CA ASN A 479 8.15 -1.33 -10.95
C ASN A 479 8.92 -1.88 -9.75
N GLU A 480 10.23 -1.65 -9.66
CA GLU A 480 11.05 -2.03 -8.50
C GLU A 480 10.56 -1.35 -7.21
N VAL A 481 10.27 -0.05 -7.28
CA VAL A 481 9.72 0.72 -6.15
C VAL A 481 8.33 0.23 -5.74
N ARG A 482 7.44 -0.01 -6.71
CA ARG A 482 6.06 -0.48 -6.46
C ARG A 482 6.00 -1.83 -5.79
N HIS A 483 6.86 -2.76 -6.20
CA HIS A 483 6.90 -4.12 -5.64
C HIS A 483 7.75 -4.24 -4.37
N ARG A 484 8.27 -3.11 -3.84
CA ARG A 484 9.09 -3.05 -2.62
C ARG A 484 10.17 -4.13 -2.58
N LYS A 485 10.77 -4.45 -3.74
CA LYS A 485 11.76 -5.53 -3.82
C LYS A 485 12.91 -5.21 -2.86
N GLY A 486 13.24 -6.18 -2.01
CA GLY A 486 14.37 -6.10 -1.10
C GLY A 486 15.67 -5.73 -1.82
N ALA A 487 16.62 -5.17 -1.09
CA ALA A 487 17.93 -4.87 -1.65
C ALA A 487 18.54 -6.20 -2.12
N ALA A 488 18.70 -6.37 -3.44
CA ALA A 488 19.20 -7.60 -4.06
C ALA A 488 20.26 -8.24 -3.15
N THR A 489 19.89 -9.41 -2.60
CA THR A 489 20.63 -10.12 -1.56
C THR A 489 22.11 -10.13 -1.89
N ARG A 490 22.92 -9.66 -0.94
CA ARG A 490 24.37 -9.81 -1.01
C ARG A 490 24.67 -11.32 -1.12
N ASN A 491 25.28 -11.74 -2.23
CA ASN A 491 26.04 -12.98 -2.27
C ASN A 491 27.30 -12.83 -1.43
#